data_AF-K7V3G9-F1
#
_entry.id   AF-K7V3G9-F1
#
_cell.length_a   1.000
_cell.length_b   1.000
_cell.length_c   1.000
_cell.angle_alpha   90.00
_cell.angle_beta   90.00
_cell.angle_gamma   90.00
#
_symmetry.space_group_name_H-M   'P 1'
#
loop_
_entity.id
_entity.type
_entity.pdbx_description
1 polymer ?
#
loop_
_entity_poly.entity_id
_entity_poly.type
_entity_poly.pdbx_seq_one_letter_code
_entity_poly.pdbx_strand_id
1 'polypeptide(L)'
;MDSIAREPKLDEWIARATIFDTLHDTVRIAMVGKYTGLSDSYLSVLKALLHASVDCHRKLVVDWVASTDLEDSTAIEAPDSYKTAWNLLKGAGGILVPGGFGDRGVQGKILAAKYAREKNVPYLGICLGMQIAVVEYARHVMNLTDANSTEFDPNTKTPCVIFMPEGSKTHMGATMRLGSRRTFFKIADCKSSKLYGNVTYVDERHRHRYEVNPDMVPEFENAGLQFVGKDDTGRRMEIIEIPNHRYFVGAQFHPEFKSRPSKPSPLFVGLIAAASGQLDRVLQDRCTGHAVSEKHVLSNGSYTPAIHQNGHPKKLPNGLSNGTYYGNGNGVHA
;
A
#
# COMPACT_ATOMS: atom_id res chain seq x y z
N MET A 1 -20.16 -41.77 3.39
CA MET A 1 -19.36 -41.06 4.40
C MET A 1 -19.97 -39.67 4.53
N ASP A 2 -20.89 -39.53 5.46
CA ASP A 2 -21.60 -38.27 5.68
C ASP A 2 -20.64 -37.26 6.30
N SER A 3 -20.35 -36.20 5.54
CA SER A 3 -19.62 -35.04 6.04
C SER A 3 -20.51 -34.30 7.04
N ILE A 4 -20.42 -34.67 8.32
CA ILE A 4 -21.07 -33.91 9.40
C ILE A 4 -20.44 -32.52 9.43
N ALA A 5 -21.24 -31.50 9.11
CA ALA A 5 -20.83 -30.10 9.24
C ALA A 5 -20.48 -29.82 10.70
N ARG A 6 -19.24 -29.38 10.95
CA ARG A 6 -18.78 -28.93 12.27
C ARG A 6 -19.07 -27.44 12.43
N GLU A 7 -19.24 -26.99 13.67
CA GLU A 7 -19.36 -25.56 13.96
C GLU A 7 -18.13 -24.79 13.42
N PRO A 8 -18.34 -23.61 12.81
CA PRO A 8 -17.24 -22.79 12.32
C PRO A 8 -16.38 -22.29 13.48
N LYS A 9 -15.06 -22.36 13.34
CA LYS A 9 -14.13 -21.75 14.29
C LYS A 9 -14.10 -20.24 14.10
N LEU A 10 -14.75 -19.51 15.01
CA LEU A 10 -14.92 -18.05 14.90
C LEU A 10 -14.01 -17.23 15.82
N ASP A 11 -13.25 -17.86 16.72
CA ASP A 11 -12.48 -17.17 17.76
C ASP A 11 -11.55 -16.08 17.20
N GLU A 12 -10.85 -16.38 16.11
CA GLU A 12 -9.95 -15.42 15.45
C GLU A 12 -10.70 -14.22 14.84
N TRP A 13 -11.89 -14.47 14.28
CA TRP A 13 -12.74 -13.42 13.71
C TRP A 13 -13.31 -12.53 14.80
N ILE A 14 -13.78 -13.12 15.90
CA ILE A 14 -14.30 -12.40 17.06
C ILE A 14 -13.20 -11.51 17.64
N ALA A 15 -12.01 -12.06 17.89
CA ALA A 15 -10.88 -11.30 18.44
C ALA A 15 -10.50 -10.10 17.54
N ARG A 16 -10.45 -10.29 16.21
CA ARG A 16 -10.15 -9.19 15.27
C ARG A 16 -11.25 -8.14 15.22
N ALA A 17 -12.51 -8.56 15.25
CA ALA A 17 -13.64 -7.63 15.29
C ALA A 17 -13.58 -6.79 16.58
N THR A 18 -13.33 -7.43 17.73
CA THR A 18 -13.13 -6.74 19.00
C THR A 18 -11.97 -5.75 18.96
N ILE A 19 -10.83 -6.12 18.38
CA ILE A 19 -9.71 -5.19 18.19
C ILE A 19 -10.18 -4.00 17.34
N PHE A 20 -10.77 -4.25 16.17
CA PHE A 20 -11.23 -3.21 15.27
C PHE A 20 -12.21 -2.22 15.93
N ASP A 21 -13.16 -2.72 16.71
CA ASP A 21 -14.16 -1.91 17.40
C ASP A 21 -13.59 -1.09 18.57
N THR A 22 -12.42 -1.46 19.09
CA THR A 22 -11.77 -0.82 20.25
C THR A 22 -10.60 0.11 19.87
N LEU A 23 -10.34 0.32 18.57
CA LEU A 23 -9.24 1.20 18.13
C LEU A 23 -9.58 2.69 18.36
N HIS A 24 -8.75 3.36 19.14
CA HIS A 24 -8.88 4.79 19.43
C HIS A 24 -7.75 5.62 18.80
N ASP A 25 -6.50 5.18 18.95
CA ASP A 25 -5.34 5.89 18.42
C ASP A 25 -5.33 5.87 16.89
N THR A 26 -5.28 7.06 16.27
CA THR A 26 -5.40 7.17 14.82
C THR A 26 -4.05 7.10 14.11
N VAL A 27 -4.06 6.60 12.88
CA VAL A 27 -2.96 6.76 11.92
C VAL A 27 -3.51 7.38 10.65
N ARG A 28 -2.95 8.53 10.25
CA ARG A 28 -3.38 9.27 9.06
C ARG A 28 -2.47 8.97 7.88
N ILE A 29 -3.05 8.48 6.78
CA ILE A 29 -2.32 8.18 5.54
C ILE A 29 -2.90 9.02 4.41
N ALA A 30 -2.05 9.82 3.76
CA ALA A 30 -2.42 10.51 2.53
C ALA A 30 -2.36 9.55 1.35
N MET A 31 -3.50 9.26 0.74
CA MET A 31 -3.57 8.50 -0.51
C MET A 31 -3.57 9.46 -1.69
N VAL A 32 -2.44 9.53 -2.39
CA VAL A 32 -2.21 10.48 -3.50
C VAL A 32 -2.58 9.82 -4.81
N GLY A 33 -3.77 10.11 -5.31
CA GLY A 33 -4.40 9.36 -6.40
C GLY A 33 -4.90 10.21 -7.56
N LYS A 34 -5.40 9.51 -8.59
CA LYS A 34 -6.06 10.10 -9.76
C LYS A 34 -7.57 10.30 -9.56
N TYR A 35 -8.17 9.46 -8.70
CA TYR A 35 -9.62 9.38 -8.47
C TYR A 35 -9.95 9.46 -6.97
N THR A 36 -9.99 10.66 -6.40
CA THR A 36 -10.32 10.84 -4.98
C THR A 36 -11.80 10.68 -4.67
N GLY A 37 -12.69 10.84 -5.66
CA GLY A 37 -14.14 10.70 -5.51
C GLY A 37 -14.70 9.28 -5.71
N LEU A 38 -13.87 8.31 -6.14
CA LEU A 38 -14.30 6.93 -6.35
C LEU A 38 -13.45 5.98 -5.50
N SER A 39 -13.87 5.77 -4.25
CA SER A 39 -13.20 4.86 -3.30
C SER A 39 -13.00 3.45 -3.86
N ASP A 40 -13.93 2.96 -4.69
CA ASP A 40 -13.86 1.64 -5.31
C ASP A 40 -12.65 1.46 -6.24
N SER A 41 -12.13 2.55 -6.82
CA SER A 41 -10.92 2.51 -7.66
C SER A 41 -9.68 2.06 -6.89
N TYR A 42 -9.71 2.17 -5.56
CA TYR A 42 -8.61 1.84 -4.66
C TYR A 42 -9.01 0.84 -3.56
N LEU A 43 -10.11 0.09 -3.75
CA LEU A 43 -10.66 -0.79 -2.71
C LEU A 43 -9.64 -1.80 -2.17
N SER A 44 -8.85 -2.44 -3.04
CA SER A 44 -7.81 -3.39 -2.61
C SER A 44 -6.74 -2.73 -1.72
N VAL A 45 -6.31 -1.52 -2.09
CA VAL A 45 -5.33 -0.72 -1.34
C VAL A 45 -5.91 -0.29 0.01
N LEU A 46 -7.17 0.16 0.04
CA LEU A 46 -7.88 0.53 1.27
C LEU A 46 -8.00 -0.66 2.22
N LYS A 47 -8.36 -1.85 1.72
CA LYS A 47 -8.43 -3.06 2.55
C LYS A 47 -7.04 -3.47 3.06
N ALA A 48 -5.99 -3.32 2.24
CA ALA A 48 -4.64 -3.62 2.69
C ALA A 48 -4.14 -2.66 3.79
N LEU A 49 -4.43 -1.35 3.67
CA LEU A 49 -4.19 -0.37 4.73
C LEU A 49 -4.98 -0.72 5.99
N LEU A 50 -6.25 -1.10 5.84
CA LEU A 50 -7.10 -1.47 6.96
C LEU A 50 -6.53 -2.69 7.71
N HIS A 51 -6.18 -3.76 7.00
CA HIS A 51 -5.57 -4.94 7.61
C HIS A 51 -4.30 -4.59 8.39
N ALA A 52 -3.43 -3.76 7.79
CA ALA A 52 -2.19 -3.32 8.44
C ALA A 52 -2.44 -2.40 9.64
N SER A 53 -3.45 -1.54 9.58
CA SER A 53 -3.84 -0.65 10.69
C SER A 53 -4.35 -1.42 11.90
N VAL A 54 -5.16 -2.45 11.68
CA VAL A 54 -5.65 -3.33 12.75
C VAL A 54 -4.50 -4.11 13.39
N ASP A 55 -3.58 -4.65 12.59
CA ASP A 55 -2.37 -5.34 13.06
C ASP A 55 -1.44 -4.44 13.89
N CYS A 56 -1.41 -3.15 13.57
CA CYS A 56 -0.64 -2.14 14.32
C CYS A 56 -1.43 -1.48 15.45
N HIS A 57 -2.66 -1.94 15.74
CA HIS A 57 -3.56 -1.34 16.74
C HIS A 57 -3.77 0.17 16.53
N ARG A 58 -4.06 0.57 15.30
CA ARG A 58 -4.35 1.96 14.91
C ARG A 58 -5.64 2.07 14.11
N LYS A 59 -6.46 3.07 14.45
CA LYS A 59 -7.63 3.45 13.68
C LYS A 59 -7.18 4.18 12.41
N LEU A 60 -7.40 3.57 11.25
CA LEU A 60 -7.03 4.15 9.97
C LEU A 60 -7.89 5.38 9.63
N VAL A 61 -7.22 6.46 9.27
CA VAL A 61 -7.81 7.64 8.62
C VAL A 61 -7.10 7.82 7.28
N VAL A 62 -7.86 7.82 6.20
CA VAL A 62 -7.33 8.03 4.85
C VAL A 62 -7.68 9.43 4.38
N ASP A 63 -6.65 10.23 4.13
CA ASP A 63 -6.79 11.56 3.54
C ASP A 63 -6.62 11.44 2.03
N TRP A 64 -7.69 11.74 1.29
CA TRP A 64 -7.70 11.64 -0.16
C TRP A 64 -7.10 12.89 -0.79
N VAL A 65 -5.97 12.73 -1.47
CA VAL A 65 -5.26 13.83 -2.11
C VAL A 65 -5.29 13.62 -3.62
N ALA A 66 -5.98 14.52 -4.34
CA ALA A 66 -5.98 14.50 -5.79
C ALA A 66 -4.61 14.96 -6.26
N SER A 67 -3.93 14.10 -7.02
CA SER A 67 -2.56 14.39 -7.49
C SER A 67 -2.49 15.65 -8.34
N THR A 68 -3.49 15.93 -9.18
CA THR A 68 -3.56 17.18 -9.97
C THR A 68 -3.57 18.42 -9.09
N ASP A 69 -4.22 18.34 -7.92
CA ASP A 69 -4.35 19.49 -7.02
C ASP A 69 -3.03 19.82 -6.30
N LEU A 70 -2.01 18.95 -6.39
CA LEU A 70 -0.67 19.24 -5.86
C LEU A 70 0.20 20.03 -6.85
N GLU A 71 -0.22 20.17 -8.11
CA GLU A 71 0.59 20.76 -9.18
C GLU A 71 0.60 22.30 -9.13
N ASP A 72 1.71 22.89 -9.58
CA ASP A 72 1.90 24.35 -9.54
C ASP A 72 0.89 25.11 -10.42
N SER A 73 0.40 24.48 -11.50
CA SER A 73 -0.71 25.04 -12.31
C SER A 73 -1.98 25.22 -11.47
N THR A 74 -2.29 24.27 -10.60
CA THR A 74 -3.47 24.34 -9.72
C THR A 74 -3.31 25.40 -8.63
N ALA A 75 -2.08 25.73 -8.23
CA ALA A 75 -1.84 26.86 -7.33
C ALA A 75 -2.34 28.20 -7.93
N ILE A 76 -2.34 28.32 -9.26
CA ILE A 76 -2.81 29.50 -9.99
C ILE A 76 -4.31 29.36 -10.32
N GLU A 77 -4.72 28.21 -10.87
CA GLU A 77 -6.07 27.99 -11.41
C GLU A 77 -7.12 27.77 -10.31
N ALA A 78 -6.76 27.08 -9.23
CA ALA A 78 -7.66 26.72 -8.12
C ALA A 78 -6.91 26.71 -6.77
N PRO A 79 -6.52 27.88 -6.24
CA PRO A 79 -5.64 28.00 -5.07
C PRO A 79 -6.19 27.34 -3.79
N ASP A 80 -7.51 27.32 -3.61
CA ASP A 80 -8.14 26.66 -2.45
C ASP A 80 -8.01 25.13 -2.51
N SER A 81 -8.20 24.53 -3.69
CA SER A 81 -7.97 23.10 -3.91
C SER A 81 -6.50 22.75 -3.67
N TYR A 82 -5.58 23.56 -4.21
CA TYR A 82 -4.14 23.40 -4.01
C TYR A 82 -3.76 23.44 -2.53
N LYS A 83 -4.22 24.48 -1.82
CA LYS A 83 -3.95 24.65 -0.39
C LYS A 83 -4.52 23.48 0.42
N THR A 84 -5.73 23.03 0.10
CA THR A 84 -6.37 21.89 0.77
C THR A 84 -5.58 20.61 0.56
N ALA A 85 -5.21 20.29 -0.69
CA ALA A 85 -4.43 19.11 -1.03
C ALA A 85 -3.08 19.08 -0.30
N TRP A 86 -2.36 20.20 -0.29
CA TRP A 86 -1.09 20.31 0.42
C TRP A 86 -1.24 20.24 1.94
N ASN A 87 -2.31 20.80 2.52
CA ASN A 87 -2.58 20.68 3.96
C ASN A 87 -2.87 19.22 4.36
N LEU A 88 -3.64 18.49 3.55
CA LEU A 88 -3.89 17.06 3.77
C LEU A 88 -2.60 16.24 3.69
N LEU A 89 -1.79 16.46 2.64
CA LEU A 89 -0.51 15.78 2.46
C LEU A 89 0.45 16.03 3.64
N LYS A 90 0.61 17.29 4.04
CA LYS A 90 1.51 17.71 5.14
C LYS A 90 1.01 17.27 6.52
N GLY A 91 -0.30 17.08 6.68
CA GLY A 91 -0.93 16.65 7.93
C GLY A 91 -0.98 15.13 8.11
N ALA A 92 -0.53 14.34 7.14
CA ALA A 92 -0.53 12.89 7.20
C ALA A 92 0.75 12.33 7.84
N GLY A 93 0.61 11.23 8.56
CA GLY A 93 1.73 10.50 9.17
C GLY A 93 2.46 9.57 8.20
N GLY A 94 1.90 9.35 7.00
CA GLY A 94 2.50 8.58 5.91
C GLY A 94 1.82 8.87 4.58
N ILE A 95 2.51 8.61 3.48
CA ILE A 95 2.09 8.90 2.11
C ILE A 95 2.08 7.58 1.32
N LEU A 96 1.00 7.34 0.59
CA LEU A 96 0.87 6.21 -0.33
C LEU A 96 0.55 6.71 -1.74
N VAL A 97 1.38 6.33 -2.70
CA VAL A 97 1.12 6.54 -4.13
C VAL A 97 0.79 5.17 -4.75
N PRO A 98 -0.47 4.91 -5.13
CA PRO A 98 -0.88 3.63 -5.65
C PRO A 98 -0.48 3.46 -7.13
N GLY A 99 -0.78 2.30 -7.69
CA GLY A 99 -0.68 2.08 -9.13
C GLY A 99 -1.59 3.03 -9.93
N GLY A 100 -1.27 3.21 -11.21
CA GLY A 100 -2.01 4.07 -12.12
C GLY A 100 -1.55 3.88 -13.56
N PHE A 101 -2.11 4.69 -14.46
CA PHE A 101 -1.76 4.71 -15.88
C PHE A 101 -2.00 6.11 -16.45
N GLY A 102 -1.22 6.44 -17.48
CA GLY A 102 -1.27 7.73 -18.16
C GLY A 102 -0.60 8.86 -17.37
N ASP A 103 -0.50 10.00 -18.04
CA ASP A 103 0.24 11.20 -17.64
C ASP A 103 -0.47 12.08 -16.59
N ARG A 104 -1.80 12.02 -16.51
CA ARG A 104 -2.58 12.88 -15.59
C ARG A 104 -2.13 12.74 -14.12
N GLY A 105 -1.78 13.86 -13.52
CA GLY A 105 -1.39 13.94 -12.11
C GLY A 105 -0.01 13.34 -11.83
N VAL A 106 0.83 13.07 -12.84
CA VAL A 106 2.18 12.54 -12.65
C VAL A 106 3.05 13.54 -11.89
N GLN A 107 3.00 14.84 -12.25
CA GLN A 107 3.82 15.85 -11.58
C GLN A 107 3.43 15.99 -10.10
N GLY A 108 2.14 15.99 -9.78
CA GLY A 108 1.71 16.01 -8.38
C GLY A 108 2.16 14.80 -7.56
N LYS A 109 2.20 13.60 -8.16
CA LYS A 109 2.75 12.41 -7.48
C LYS A 109 4.26 12.52 -7.26
N ILE A 110 5.01 13.08 -8.22
CA ILE A 110 6.44 13.38 -8.08
C ILE A 110 6.66 14.35 -6.90
N LEU A 111 5.86 15.42 -6.82
CA LEU A 111 5.91 16.38 -5.72
C LEU A 111 5.59 15.74 -4.35
N ALA A 112 4.65 14.81 -4.30
CA ALA A 112 4.34 14.06 -3.08
C ALA A 112 5.51 13.14 -2.65
N ALA A 113 6.12 12.41 -3.59
CA ALA A 113 7.30 11.58 -3.31
C ALA A 113 8.49 12.43 -2.84
N LYS A 114 8.70 13.60 -3.47
CA LYS A 114 9.73 14.58 -3.09
C LYS A 114 9.51 15.07 -1.67
N TYR A 115 8.29 15.49 -1.36
CA TYR A 115 7.93 15.93 -0.01
C TYR A 115 8.19 14.83 1.01
N ALA A 116 7.80 13.58 0.71
CA ALA A 116 8.04 12.45 1.59
C ALA A 116 9.53 12.26 1.88
N ARG A 117 10.36 12.20 0.81
CA ARG A 117 11.82 12.04 0.90
C ARG A 117 12.48 13.17 1.71
N GLU A 118 12.16 14.42 1.41
CA GLU A 118 12.82 15.59 2.02
C GLU A 118 12.36 15.87 3.46
N LYS A 119 11.13 15.50 3.80
CA LYS A 119 10.59 15.69 5.16
C LYS A 119 10.64 14.43 6.01
N ASN A 120 11.28 13.37 5.49
CA ASN A 120 11.37 12.08 6.16
C ASN A 120 9.98 11.58 6.60
N VAL A 121 8.98 11.67 5.73
CA VAL A 121 7.61 11.18 5.97
C VAL A 121 7.50 9.79 5.34
N PRO A 122 7.03 8.75 6.07
CA PRO A 122 6.91 7.40 5.54
C PRO A 122 6.22 7.35 4.17
N TYR A 123 6.81 6.65 3.21
CA TYR A 123 6.36 6.56 1.83
C TYR A 123 6.23 5.10 1.39
N LEU A 124 5.10 4.78 0.75
CA LEU A 124 4.91 3.55 0.00
C LEU A 124 4.45 3.86 -1.43
N GLY A 125 5.31 3.53 -2.40
CA GLY A 125 4.97 3.57 -3.83
C GLY A 125 4.60 2.18 -4.34
N ILE A 126 3.45 2.03 -5.01
CA ILE A 126 3.00 0.76 -5.58
C ILE A 126 2.95 0.87 -7.10
N CYS A 127 3.63 -0.04 -7.80
CA CYS A 127 3.69 -0.09 -9.26
C CYS A 127 4.11 1.28 -9.82
N LEU A 128 3.19 2.07 -10.39
CA LEU A 128 3.45 3.46 -10.78
C LEU A 128 4.09 4.28 -9.65
N GLY A 129 3.68 4.11 -8.39
CA GLY A 129 4.26 4.85 -7.27
C GLY A 129 5.75 4.57 -7.04
N MET A 130 6.24 3.36 -7.37
CA MET A 130 7.68 3.08 -7.37
C MET A 130 8.38 3.83 -8.51
N GLN A 131 7.83 3.77 -9.71
CA GLN A 131 8.37 4.46 -10.89
C GLN A 131 8.46 5.98 -10.68
N ILE A 132 7.42 6.56 -10.08
CA ILE A 132 7.39 7.98 -9.71
C ILE A 132 8.52 8.32 -8.74
N ALA A 133 8.78 7.47 -7.74
CA ALA A 133 9.87 7.69 -6.80
C ALA A 133 11.25 7.64 -7.48
N VAL A 134 11.44 6.76 -8.46
CA VAL A 134 12.67 6.70 -9.27
C VAL A 134 12.86 7.99 -10.09
N VAL A 135 11.80 8.45 -10.77
CA VAL A 135 11.83 9.71 -11.53
C VAL A 135 12.09 10.91 -10.62
N GLU A 136 11.43 10.96 -9.45
CA GLU A 136 11.65 12.01 -8.45
C GLU A 136 13.11 12.06 -7.99
N TYR A 137 13.68 10.90 -7.68
CA TYR A 137 15.06 10.78 -7.20
C TYR A 137 16.07 11.24 -8.26
N ALA A 138 15.87 10.84 -9.51
CA ALA A 138 16.72 11.28 -10.62
C ALA A 138 16.69 12.82 -10.77
N ARG A 139 15.49 13.41 -10.74
CA ARG A 139 15.33 14.87 -10.90
C ARG A 139 15.95 15.67 -9.76
N HIS A 140 15.74 15.24 -8.52
CA HIS A 140 16.00 16.10 -7.35
C HIS A 140 17.22 15.71 -6.52
N VAL A 141 17.70 14.46 -6.63
CA VAL A 141 18.92 14.02 -5.96
C VAL A 141 20.08 13.95 -6.94
N MET A 142 19.85 13.41 -8.13
CA MET A 142 20.88 13.29 -9.17
C MET A 142 20.97 14.51 -10.09
N ASN A 143 20.08 15.50 -9.92
CA ASN A 143 19.98 16.73 -10.72
C ASN A 143 19.74 16.48 -12.23
N LEU A 144 19.13 15.35 -12.58
CA LEU A 144 18.74 15.01 -13.94
C LEU A 144 17.34 15.55 -14.22
N THR A 145 17.22 16.86 -14.44
CA THR A 145 15.92 17.56 -14.50
C THR A 145 14.97 17.04 -15.60
N ASP A 146 15.53 16.56 -16.71
CA ASP A 146 14.80 15.98 -17.84
C ASP A 146 14.34 14.52 -17.59
N ALA A 147 14.80 13.88 -16.51
CA ALA A 147 14.50 12.49 -16.20
C ALA A 147 13.01 12.19 -16.22
N ASN A 148 12.59 11.17 -16.95
CA ASN A 148 11.19 10.79 -17.02
C ASN A 148 10.98 9.30 -17.34
N SER A 149 9.72 8.87 -17.29
CA SER A 149 9.29 7.62 -17.89
C SER A 149 8.98 7.85 -19.38
N THR A 150 9.39 6.91 -20.22
CA THR A 150 8.99 6.91 -21.64
C THR A 150 7.48 6.68 -21.83
N GLU A 151 6.74 6.31 -20.77
CA GLU A 151 5.27 6.30 -20.79
C GLU A 151 4.68 7.72 -20.88
N PHE A 152 5.30 8.70 -20.20
CA PHE A 152 4.76 10.06 -20.08
C PHE A 152 5.46 11.04 -21.01
N ASP A 153 6.75 10.83 -21.25
CA ASP A 153 7.55 11.63 -22.16
C ASP A 153 8.43 10.70 -23.01
N PRO A 154 7.96 10.32 -24.21
CA PRO A 154 8.73 9.47 -25.11
C PRO A 154 10.02 10.12 -25.63
N ASN A 155 10.17 11.44 -25.49
CA ASN A 155 11.30 12.20 -26.02
C ASN A 155 12.34 12.59 -24.95
N THR A 156 12.15 12.17 -23.69
CA THR A 156 13.12 12.40 -22.62
C THR A 156 14.50 11.88 -23.03
N LYS A 157 15.52 12.69 -22.81
CA LYS A 157 16.93 12.32 -23.01
C LYS A 157 17.45 11.47 -21.86
N THR A 158 16.72 11.43 -20.74
CA THR A 158 17.07 10.68 -19.53
C THR A 158 15.96 9.70 -19.15
N PRO A 159 15.77 8.61 -19.91
CA PRO A 159 14.69 7.66 -19.71
C PRO A 159 14.96 6.76 -18.49
N CYS A 160 14.51 7.18 -17.31
CA CYS A 160 14.70 6.44 -16.06
C CYS A 160 13.79 5.21 -15.95
N VAL A 161 12.66 5.25 -16.64
CA VAL A 161 11.68 4.16 -16.72
C VAL A 161 11.35 3.94 -18.18
N ILE A 162 11.54 2.71 -18.66
CA ILE A 162 11.45 2.34 -20.08
C ILE A 162 10.43 1.23 -20.29
N PHE A 163 9.90 1.15 -21.51
CA PHE A 163 9.06 0.05 -21.93
C PHE A 163 9.89 -1.24 -22.06
N MET A 164 9.68 -2.20 -21.15
CA MET A 164 10.40 -3.49 -21.17
C MET A 164 9.42 -4.66 -21.02
N PRO A 165 8.64 -4.95 -22.09
CA PRO A 165 7.60 -5.97 -22.07
C PRO A 165 8.18 -7.37 -21.87
N GLU A 166 7.34 -8.30 -21.42
CA GLU A 166 7.68 -9.72 -21.46
C GLU A 166 7.39 -10.27 -22.86
N GLY A 167 8.34 -11.04 -23.40
CA GLY A 167 8.10 -11.84 -24.59
C GLY A 167 7.26 -13.06 -24.21
N SER A 168 6.14 -13.28 -24.91
CA SER A 168 5.36 -14.50 -24.76
C SER A 168 5.56 -15.43 -25.95
N LYS A 169 5.79 -16.72 -25.68
CA LYS A 169 5.79 -17.76 -26.73
C LYS A 169 4.38 -18.10 -27.22
N THR A 170 3.34 -17.71 -26.47
CA THR A 170 1.93 -18.05 -26.76
C THR A 170 1.10 -16.85 -27.22
N HIS A 171 1.55 -15.63 -26.96
CA HIS A 171 0.87 -14.40 -27.35
C HIS A 171 1.83 -13.54 -28.18
N MET A 172 1.47 -13.28 -29.43
CA MET A 172 2.23 -12.38 -30.29
C MET A 172 2.07 -10.94 -29.82
N GLY A 173 3.19 -10.20 -29.73
CA GLY A 173 3.23 -8.78 -29.36
C GLY A 173 3.95 -8.51 -28.02
N ALA A 174 4.08 -7.23 -27.68
CA ALA A 174 4.68 -6.79 -26.43
C ALA A 174 3.73 -7.02 -25.23
N THR A 175 3.85 -8.18 -24.60
CA THR A 175 2.93 -8.57 -23.52
C THR A 175 3.28 -7.91 -22.18
N MET A 176 2.24 -7.66 -21.39
CA MET A 176 2.35 -7.07 -20.05
C MET A 176 2.98 -8.07 -19.08
N ARG A 177 3.85 -7.60 -18.17
CA ARG A 177 4.27 -8.40 -17.01
C ARG A 177 3.08 -8.57 -16.08
N LEU A 178 2.56 -9.80 -16.03
CA LEU A 178 1.28 -10.12 -15.38
C LEU A 178 1.38 -11.38 -14.52
N GLY A 179 0.65 -11.37 -13.40
CA GLY A 179 0.47 -12.55 -12.56
C GLY A 179 1.52 -12.67 -11.47
N SER A 180 1.63 -13.85 -10.86
CA SER A 180 2.57 -14.11 -9.78
C SER A 180 3.99 -14.23 -10.34
N ARG A 181 4.92 -13.41 -9.86
CA ARG A 181 6.34 -13.47 -10.21
C ARG A 181 7.18 -13.45 -8.94
N ARG A 182 8.35 -14.07 -9.03
CA ARG A 182 9.31 -14.13 -7.93
C ARG A 182 10.18 -12.88 -7.90
N THR A 183 10.30 -12.29 -6.73
CA THR A 183 11.21 -11.21 -6.40
C THR A 183 12.22 -11.70 -5.36
N PHE A 184 13.50 -11.63 -5.68
CA PHE A 184 14.59 -12.02 -4.80
C PHE A 184 15.13 -10.80 -4.06
N PHE A 185 15.29 -10.92 -2.75
CA PHE A 185 16.00 -9.91 -1.97
C PHE A 185 17.50 -10.03 -2.24
N LYS A 186 18.12 -8.94 -2.69
CA LYS A 186 19.57 -8.85 -2.95
C LYS A 186 20.33 -8.28 -1.76
N ILE A 187 19.63 -7.59 -0.87
CA ILE A 187 20.19 -7.02 0.36
C ILE A 187 19.40 -7.61 1.53
N ALA A 188 20.04 -8.47 2.32
CA ALA A 188 19.37 -9.19 3.41
C ALA A 188 18.94 -8.25 4.56
N ASP A 189 19.71 -7.19 4.83
CA ASP A 189 19.46 -6.28 5.96
C ASP A 189 18.56 -5.08 5.60
N CYS A 190 17.79 -5.16 4.51
CA CYS A 190 16.85 -4.10 4.12
C CYS A 190 15.53 -4.19 4.91
N LYS A 191 14.78 -3.07 4.99
CA LYS A 191 13.52 -3.01 5.76
C LYS A 191 12.48 -3.98 5.20
N SER A 192 12.42 -4.09 3.87
CA SER A 192 11.49 -4.98 3.18
C SER A 192 11.77 -6.44 3.50
N SER A 193 13.02 -6.90 3.44
CA SER A 193 13.36 -8.29 3.76
C SER A 193 12.99 -8.64 5.20
N LYS A 194 13.29 -7.76 6.16
CA LYS A 194 12.89 -7.90 7.58
C LYS A 194 11.37 -8.00 7.77
N LEU A 195 10.61 -7.13 7.10
CA LEU A 195 9.14 -7.17 7.14
C LEU A 195 8.58 -8.48 6.59
N TYR A 196 9.22 -9.05 5.56
CA TYR A 196 8.88 -10.35 5.00
C TYR A 196 9.48 -11.54 5.77
N GLY A 197 10.14 -11.31 6.91
CA GLY A 197 10.69 -12.36 7.78
C GLY A 197 12.03 -12.92 7.31
N ASN A 198 12.88 -12.09 6.69
CA ASN A 198 14.22 -12.44 6.21
C ASN A 198 14.25 -13.62 5.22
N VAL A 199 13.15 -13.82 4.47
CA VAL A 199 13.11 -14.78 3.37
C VAL A 199 14.00 -14.31 2.22
N THR A 200 14.52 -15.26 1.43
CA THR A 200 15.39 -14.95 0.29
C THR A 200 14.61 -14.44 -0.93
N TYR A 201 13.32 -14.78 -1.03
CA TYR A 201 12.44 -14.33 -2.10
C TYR A 201 10.98 -14.29 -1.65
N VAL A 202 10.17 -13.56 -2.41
CA VAL A 202 8.70 -13.51 -2.30
C VAL A 202 8.07 -13.66 -3.67
N ASP A 203 6.90 -14.27 -3.73
CA ASP A 203 6.10 -14.35 -4.95
C ASP A 203 4.95 -13.34 -4.85
N GLU A 204 4.95 -12.29 -5.67
CA GLU A 204 3.96 -11.20 -5.63
C GLU A 204 3.29 -11.00 -6.99
N ARG A 205 2.15 -10.29 -7.03
CA ARG A 205 1.37 -10.12 -8.26
C ARG A 205 1.77 -8.84 -9.00
N HIS A 206 2.05 -8.96 -10.29
CA HIS A 206 2.40 -7.83 -11.16
C HIS A 206 1.29 -7.58 -12.19
N ARG A 207 1.20 -6.32 -12.64
CA ARG A 207 0.34 -5.88 -13.75
C ARG A 207 0.84 -4.55 -14.30
N HIS A 208 1.95 -4.58 -15.04
CA HIS A 208 2.59 -3.37 -15.59
C HIS A 208 3.42 -3.69 -16.85
N ARG A 209 3.90 -2.65 -17.53
CA ARG A 209 4.63 -2.77 -18.81
C ARG A 209 5.99 -2.05 -18.83
N TYR A 210 6.21 -1.18 -17.85
CA TYR A 210 7.36 -0.31 -17.79
C TYR A 210 8.21 -0.70 -16.59
N GLU A 211 9.53 -0.62 -16.76
CA GLU A 211 10.51 -1.04 -15.78
C GLU A 211 11.53 0.08 -15.59
N VAL A 212 12.21 0.11 -14.45
CA VAL A 212 13.39 0.97 -14.29
C VAL A 212 14.42 0.61 -15.35
N ASN A 213 15.00 1.62 -16.00
CA ASN A 213 16.02 1.43 -17.01
C ASN A 213 17.26 0.76 -16.39
N PRO A 214 17.59 -0.50 -16.76
CA PRO A 214 18.69 -1.23 -16.17
C PRO A 214 20.04 -0.53 -16.33
N ASP A 215 20.21 0.26 -17.40
CA ASP A 215 21.46 0.96 -17.69
C ASP A 215 21.74 2.10 -16.69
N MET A 216 20.69 2.65 -16.07
CA MET A 216 20.81 3.72 -15.08
C MET A 216 20.90 3.21 -13.64
N VAL A 217 20.69 1.91 -13.40
CA VAL A 217 20.69 1.32 -12.05
C VAL A 217 21.99 1.58 -11.28
N PRO A 218 23.19 1.45 -11.87
CA PRO A 218 24.43 1.77 -11.17
C PRO A 218 24.50 3.24 -10.74
N GLU A 219 23.98 4.18 -11.53
CA GLU A 219 23.98 5.61 -11.20
C GLU A 219 23.06 5.91 -10.02
N PHE A 220 21.88 5.28 -9.98
CA PHE A 220 20.95 5.36 -8.85
C PHE A 220 21.54 4.77 -7.57
N GLU A 221 22.16 3.58 -7.64
CA GLU A 221 22.80 2.93 -6.49
C GLU A 221 23.94 3.79 -5.94
N ASN A 222 24.77 4.39 -6.81
CA ASN A 222 25.83 5.33 -6.43
C ASN A 222 25.30 6.62 -5.80
N ALA A 223 24.14 7.10 -6.23
CA ALA A 223 23.49 8.28 -5.66
C ALA A 223 22.80 8.00 -4.31
N GLY A 224 22.59 6.73 -3.96
CA GLY A 224 22.06 6.29 -2.66
C GLY A 224 20.65 5.69 -2.69
N LEU A 225 20.06 5.49 -3.87
CA LEU A 225 18.81 4.74 -4.02
C LEU A 225 19.12 3.26 -4.19
N GLN A 226 18.66 2.41 -3.28
CA GLN A 226 18.96 0.98 -3.32
C GLN A 226 17.85 0.18 -3.99
N PHE A 227 18.22 -0.72 -4.91
CA PHE A 227 17.31 -1.73 -5.45
C PHE A 227 17.45 -3.05 -4.69
N VAL A 228 16.71 -3.15 -3.57
CA VAL A 228 16.83 -4.26 -2.61
C VAL A 228 16.16 -5.55 -3.11
N GLY A 229 15.20 -5.45 -4.04
CA GLY A 229 14.50 -6.58 -4.65
C GLY A 229 14.66 -6.58 -6.16
N LYS A 230 15.02 -7.72 -6.75
CA LYS A 230 15.18 -7.89 -8.21
C LYS A 230 14.49 -9.17 -8.70
N ASP A 231 14.17 -9.25 -9.98
CA ASP A 231 13.64 -10.49 -10.58
C ASP A 231 14.68 -11.62 -10.62
N ASP A 232 14.28 -12.78 -11.13
CA ASP A 232 15.13 -13.96 -11.31
C ASP A 232 16.32 -13.70 -12.23
N THR A 233 16.13 -12.88 -13.27
CA THR A 233 17.21 -12.47 -14.18
C THR A 233 18.14 -11.41 -13.58
N GLY A 234 17.71 -10.74 -12.51
CA GLY A 234 18.39 -9.60 -11.92
C GLY A 234 18.30 -8.31 -12.76
N ARG A 235 17.59 -8.33 -13.89
CA ARG A 235 17.46 -7.18 -14.80
C ARG A 235 16.34 -6.25 -14.40
N ARG A 236 15.25 -6.76 -13.81
CA ARG A 236 14.14 -5.92 -13.34
C ARG A 236 14.31 -5.60 -11.88
N MET A 237 14.16 -4.32 -11.55
CA MET A 237 14.19 -3.83 -10.19
C MET A 237 12.76 -3.82 -9.65
N GLU A 238 12.52 -4.56 -8.58
CA GLU A 238 11.17 -4.84 -8.08
C GLU A 238 10.88 -4.13 -6.76
N ILE A 239 11.91 -3.79 -5.97
CA ILE A 239 11.78 -3.05 -4.71
C ILE A 239 12.91 -2.03 -4.59
N ILE A 240 12.56 -0.77 -4.30
CA ILE A 240 13.50 0.30 -3.93
C ILE A 240 13.40 0.67 -2.46
N GLU A 241 14.54 1.08 -1.88
CA GLU A 241 14.62 1.70 -0.56
C GLU A 241 15.58 2.90 -0.56
N ILE A 242 15.30 3.89 0.31
CA ILE A 242 16.29 4.89 0.72
C ILE A 242 16.76 4.51 2.14
N PRO A 243 18.02 4.08 2.33
CA PRO A 243 18.48 3.52 3.60
C PRO A 243 18.28 4.44 4.81
N ASN A 244 18.69 5.71 4.69
CA ASN A 244 18.66 6.71 5.77
C ASN A 244 17.28 7.34 6.00
N HIS A 245 16.26 6.91 5.26
CA HIS A 245 14.88 7.37 5.44
C HIS A 245 14.13 6.42 6.38
N ARG A 246 13.24 6.96 7.23
CA ARG A 246 12.51 6.17 8.25
C ARG A 246 11.73 5.01 7.63
N TYR A 247 11.09 5.26 6.50
CA TYR A 247 10.45 4.26 5.65
C TYR A 247 10.18 4.86 4.28
N PHE A 248 11.04 4.59 3.29
CA PHE A 248 10.78 4.99 1.90
C PHE A 248 10.92 3.73 1.06
N VAL A 249 9.78 3.13 0.72
CA VAL A 249 9.74 1.87 -0.01
C VAL A 249 8.91 2.06 -1.26
N GLY A 250 9.42 1.61 -2.40
CA GLY A 250 8.64 1.46 -3.62
C GLY A 250 8.67 -0.01 -4.06
N ALA A 251 7.54 -0.57 -4.44
CA ALA A 251 7.44 -1.92 -4.97
C ALA A 251 6.76 -1.90 -6.34
N GLN A 252 7.32 -2.62 -7.29
CA GLN A 252 6.79 -2.69 -8.65
C GLN A 252 5.57 -3.64 -8.75
N PHE A 253 5.49 -4.63 -7.86
CA PHE A 253 4.30 -5.47 -7.70
C PHE A 253 3.16 -4.76 -6.96
N HIS A 254 2.03 -5.46 -6.85
CA HIS A 254 0.83 -5.06 -6.14
C HIS A 254 0.67 -5.84 -4.81
N PRO A 255 1.33 -5.38 -3.72
CA PRO A 255 1.30 -6.05 -2.42
C PRO A 255 -0.09 -6.15 -1.81
N GLU A 256 -1.04 -5.32 -2.25
CA GLU A 256 -2.40 -5.27 -1.74
C GLU A 256 -3.20 -6.54 -2.05
N PHE A 257 -2.92 -7.23 -3.17
CA PHE A 257 -3.70 -8.40 -3.58
C PHE A 257 -3.44 -9.64 -2.71
N LYS A 258 -2.30 -9.69 -2.02
CA LYS A 258 -1.97 -10.76 -1.09
C LYS A 258 -2.27 -10.42 0.37
N SER A 259 -2.76 -9.21 0.65
CA SER A 259 -3.18 -8.81 1.99
C SER A 259 -4.42 -9.58 2.44
N ARG A 260 -4.43 -10.05 3.69
CA ARG A 260 -5.57 -10.72 4.34
C ARG A 260 -5.77 -10.14 5.76
N PRO A 261 -6.98 -10.17 6.34
CA PRO A 261 -7.18 -9.73 7.72
C PRO A 261 -6.26 -10.43 8.73
N SER A 262 -5.94 -11.70 8.49
CA SER A 262 -5.06 -12.50 9.36
C SER A 262 -3.58 -12.47 9.00
N LYS A 263 -3.27 -12.01 7.79
CA LYS A 263 -1.92 -11.88 7.27
C LYS A 263 -1.85 -10.62 6.42
N PRO A 264 -1.77 -9.44 7.06
CA PRO A 264 -1.66 -8.18 6.33
C PRO A 264 -0.42 -8.18 5.45
N SER A 265 -0.47 -7.39 4.37
CA SER A 265 0.67 -7.26 3.48
C SER A 265 1.86 -6.58 4.20
N PRO A 266 3.06 -7.17 4.21
CA PRO A 266 4.19 -6.66 4.98
C PRO A 266 4.59 -5.21 4.67
N LEU A 267 4.53 -4.79 3.40
CA LEU A 267 4.88 -3.41 3.02
C LEU A 267 3.84 -2.38 3.51
N PHE A 268 2.58 -2.78 3.67
CA PHE A 268 1.55 -1.93 4.27
C PHE A 268 1.72 -1.85 5.78
N VAL A 269 2.07 -2.97 6.44
CA VAL A 269 2.44 -2.98 7.87
C VAL A 269 3.63 -2.05 8.11
N GLY A 270 4.66 -2.12 7.28
CA GLY A 270 5.83 -1.23 7.36
C GLY A 270 5.44 0.24 7.29
N LEU A 271 4.57 0.64 6.36
CA LEU A 271 4.09 2.01 6.24
C LEU A 271 3.34 2.47 7.50
N ILE A 272 2.38 1.68 7.98
CA ILE A 272 1.56 2.02 9.15
C ILE A 272 2.43 2.06 10.43
N ALA A 273 3.31 1.09 10.60
CA ALA A 273 4.22 1.03 11.75
C ALA A 273 5.15 2.25 11.74
N ALA A 274 5.70 2.63 10.58
CA ALA A 274 6.53 3.82 10.44
C ALA A 274 5.75 5.11 10.73
N ALA A 275 4.52 5.23 10.22
CA ALA A 275 3.64 6.38 10.43
C ALA A 275 3.18 6.54 11.89
N SER A 276 3.16 5.44 12.65
CA SER A 276 2.73 5.42 14.05
C SER A 276 3.86 5.26 15.07
N GLY A 277 5.13 5.32 14.63
CA GLY A 277 6.30 5.23 15.52
C GLY A 277 6.59 3.83 16.06
N GLN A 278 6.07 2.78 15.43
CA GLN A 278 6.17 1.38 15.86
C GLN A 278 7.11 0.53 14.99
N LEU A 279 7.76 1.11 13.98
CA LEU A 279 8.51 0.35 12.98
C LEU A 279 9.63 -0.51 13.59
N ASP A 280 10.44 0.04 14.50
CA ASP A 280 11.57 -0.69 15.07
C ASP A 280 11.12 -1.95 15.82
N ARG A 281 10.03 -1.85 16.60
CA ARG A 281 9.40 -2.98 17.28
C ARG A 281 8.93 -4.03 16.27
N VAL A 282 8.22 -3.60 15.22
CA VAL A 282 7.70 -4.52 14.18
C VAL A 282 8.83 -5.22 13.43
N LEU A 283 9.93 -4.53 13.13
CA LEU A 283 11.09 -5.13 12.47
C LEU A 283 11.76 -6.16 13.36
N GLN A 284 11.87 -5.92 14.68
CA GLN A 284 12.41 -6.87 15.65
C GLN A 284 11.53 -8.12 15.77
N ASP A 285 10.22 -7.95 15.97
CA ASP A 285 9.25 -9.05 16.14
C ASP A 285 9.23 -9.98 14.91
N ARG A 286 9.30 -9.41 13.71
CA ARG A 286 9.27 -10.19 12.45
C ARG A 286 10.61 -10.86 12.13
N CYS A 287 11.72 -10.37 12.69
CA CYS A 287 13.03 -11.03 12.57
C CYS A 287 13.18 -12.23 13.50
N THR A 288 12.61 -12.18 14.71
CA THR A 288 12.81 -13.23 15.74
C THR A 288 11.87 -14.43 15.58
N GLY A 289 10.92 -14.38 14.64
CA GLY A 289 9.96 -15.48 14.43
C GLY A 289 9.02 -15.73 15.60
N HIS A 290 9.03 -14.87 16.62
CA HIS A 290 8.12 -14.97 17.76
C HIS A 290 6.77 -14.38 17.36
N ALA A 291 5.85 -15.27 17.00
CA ALA A 291 4.44 -15.01 17.24
C ALA A 291 4.30 -14.76 18.74
N VAL A 292 4.16 -13.50 19.15
CA VAL A 292 3.80 -13.16 20.52
C VAL A 292 2.38 -13.65 20.73
N SER A 293 2.28 -14.89 21.22
CA SER A 293 1.10 -15.35 21.94
C SER A 293 1.16 -14.67 23.30
N GLU A 294 0.70 -13.43 23.36
CA GLU A 294 0.21 -12.90 24.63
C GLU A 294 -1.07 -13.67 24.94
N LYS A 295 -0.92 -14.76 25.67
CA LYS A 295 -2.03 -15.40 26.38
C LYS A 295 -2.51 -14.41 27.43
N HIS A 296 -3.41 -13.50 27.06
CA HIS A 296 -4.30 -12.92 28.04
C HIS A 296 -5.26 -14.02 28.50
N VAL A 297 -4.93 -14.60 29.66
CA VAL A 297 -5.80 -15.53 30.38
C VAL A 297 -7.04 -14.75 30.81
N LEU A 298 -8.11 -14.84 30.03
CA LEU A 298 -9.45 -14.51 30.52
C LEU A 298 -9.91 -15.65 31.42
N SER A 299 -10.19 -15.30 32.67
CA SER A 299 -10.73 -16.17 33.72
C SER A 299 -11.91 -17.00 33.21
N ASN A 300 -11.85 -18.32 33.38
CA ASN A 300 -12.93 -19.26 33.09
C ASN A 300 -14.18 -18.94 33.93
N GLY A 301 -15.16 -18.27 33.32
CA GLY A 301 -16.56 -18.31 33.75
C GLY A 301 -17.25 -19.47 33.05
N SER A 302 -17.82 -20.40 33.81
CA SER A 302 -18.57 -21.56 33.31
C SER A 302 -19.78 -21.13 32.49
N TYR A 303 -19.77 -21.37 31.18
CA TYR A 303 -20.93 -21.21 30.31
C TYR A 303 -21.65 -22.56 30.14
N THR A 304 -22.89 -22.65 30.61
CA THR A 304 -23.83 -23.72 30.25
C THR A 304 -24.55 -23.34 28.95
N PRO A 305 -24.63 -24.20 27.93
CA PRO A 305 -25.30 -23.86 26.67
C PRO A 305 -26.82 -23.92 26.84
N ALA A 306 -27.50 -22.81 26.59
CA ALA A 306 -28.96 -22.77 26.46
C ALA A 306 -29.36 -23.22 25.05
N ILE A 307 -30.26 -24.20 24.97
CA ILE A 307 -30.87 -24.69 23.75
C ILE A 307 -31.90 -23.66 23.27
N HIS A 308 -31.68 -23.03 22.11
CA HIS A 308 -32.67 -22.14 21.51
C HIS A 308 -33.53 -22.89 20.46
N GLN A 309 -34.83 -22.95 20.73
CA GLN A 309 -35.86 -23.40 19.78
C GLN A 309 -36.29 -22.24 18.86
N ASN A 310 -36.49 -22.57 17.58
CA ASN A 310 -36.97 -21.67 16.53
C ASN A 310 -38.39 -21.16 16.80
N GLY A 311 -38.60 -19.85 16.67
CA GLY A 311 -39.94 -19.25 16.63
C GLY A 311 -39.95 -17.86 15.99
N HIS A 312 -40.55 -17.75 14.80
CA HIS A 312 -41.10 -16.49 14.26
C HIS A 312 -42.44 -16.21 14.95
N PRO A 313 -42.82 -14.95 15.29
CA PRO A 313 -43.59 -14.13 14.33
C PRO A 313 -43.57 -12.57 14.48
N LYS A 314 -43.89 -11.91 13.35
CA LYS A 314 -44.66 -10.65 13.10
C LYS A 314 -44.15 -9.24 13.49
N LYS A 315 -44.26 -8.34 12.48
CA LYS A 315 -44.06 -6.88 12.38
C LYS A 315 -45.10 -6.02 13.14
N LEU A 316 -44.74 -4.75 13.43
CA LEU A 316 -45.42 -3.46 13.06
C LEU A 316 -44.64 -2.22 13.63
N PRO A 317 -44.90 -0.94 13.24
CA PRO A 317 -43.88 -0.01 12.74
C PRO A 317 -43.76 1.36 13.46
N ASN A 318 -42.87 2.22 12.92
CA ASN A 318 -42.75 3.69 13.00
C ASN A 318 -41.75 4.33 14.00
N GLY A 319 -40.94 5.26 13.46
CA GLY A 319 -40.23 6.29 14.22
C GLY A 319 -38.94 6.82 13.56
N LEU A 320 -39.05 7.75 12.60
CA LEU A 320 -37.94 8.50 12.01
C LEU A 320 -37.44 9.61 12.96
N SER A 321 -36.13 9.72 13.19
CA SER A 321 -35.41 11.02 13.24
C SER A 321 -33.88 10.85 13.29
N ASN A 322 -33.21 11.73 12.54
CA ASN A 322 -31.83 12.23 12.66
C ASN A 322 -30.62 11.30 12.35
N GLY A 323 -30.19 11.37 11.08
CA GLY A 323 -28.90 11.97 10.69
C GLY A 323 -27.59 11.28 11.05
N THR A 324 -27.02 10.50 10.12
CA THR A 324 -25.62 10.60 9.61
C THR A 324 -25.44 9.53 8.53
N TYR A 325 -25.19 9.94 7.29
CA TYR A 325 -24.98 9.01 6.17
C TYR A 325 -23.58 8.40 6.22
N TYR A 326 -23.49 7.16 6.69
CA TYR A 326 -22.37 6.26 6.40
C TYR A 326 -22.74 5.45 5.15
N GLY A 327 -22.04 5.68 4.05
CA GLY A 327 -22.21 4.90 2.82
C GLY A 327 -21.62 3.50 2.98
N ASN A 328 -22.45 2.54 3.43
CA ASN A 328 -22.17 1.11 3.28
C ASN A 328 -22.81 0.64 1.96
N GLY A 329 -21.97 0.40 0.96
CA GLY A 329 -22.37 -0.20 -0.31
C GLY A 329 -22.76 -1.66 -0.12
N ASN A 330 -24.06 -1.91 -0.03
CA ASN A 330 -24.69 -3.20 -0.35
C ASN A 330 -25.90 -2.90 -1.23
N GLY A 331 -25.66 -2.78 -2.54
CA GLY A 331 -26.72 -2.78 -3.54
C GLY A 331 -27.25 -4.20 -3.70
N VAL A 332 -28.41 -4.48 -3.12
CA VAL A 332 -29.23 -5.65 -3.48
C VAL A 332 -30.11 -5.21 -4.65
N HIS A 333 -29.92 -5.84 -5.81
CA HIS A 333 -30.80 -5.67 -6.96
C HIS A 333 -32.22 -6.16 -6.62
N ALA A 334 -33.20 -5.30 -6.90
CA ALA A 334 -34.57 -5.67 -7.24
C ALA A 334 -34.76 -5.38 -8.73
#